data_AF-M6VM79-F1
#
_entry.id   AF-M6VM79-F1
#
_cell.length_a   1.000
_cell.length_b   1.000
_cell.length_c   1.000
_cell.angle_alpha   90.00
_cell.angle_beta   90.00
_cell.angle_gamma   90.00
#
_symmetry.space_group_name_H-M   'P 1'
#
loop_
_entity.id
_entity.type
_entity.pdbx_description
1 polymer ?
#
loop_
_entity_poly.entity_id
_entity_poly.type
_entity_poly.pdbx_seq_one_letter_code
_entity_poly.pdbx_strand_id
1 'polypeptide(L)'
;MKQDGIFDWLIQWYSDQCNGIWELENQIQIYTTSNPGWNAGINLKSTKLENHEMRSGLIETEETNWYFYKIKDSIYLGAGDTTKLPILVEAFRSIWENKEFVFNPESETMFSWLMEWYQFQCDGDWEHEYGIEINTNGDRGWQVKIEVNFTELDGVVINHTLIQQGLNDWYSFSLKYGKFLAEGDPKKLSIILEKFKEIWVTYVESRKN
;
A
#
# COMPACT_ATOMS: atom_id res chain seq x y z
N MET A 1 22.44 8.98 0.36
CA MET A 1 21.03 9.29 0.71
C MET A 1 20.28 9.41 -0.59
N LYS A 2 19.61 8.32 -0.99
CA LYS A 2 18.66 8.41 -2.11
C LYS A 2 17.44 9.15 -1.59
N GLN A 3 16.77 9.86 -2.49
CA GLN A 3 15.62 10.70 -2.22
C GLN A 3 14.51 9.83 -1.61
N ASP A 4 14.26 9.95 -0.30
CA ASP A 4 13.30 9.13 0.44
C ASP A 4 11.88 9.49 -0.01
N GLY A 5 11.27 8.62 -0.84
CA GLY A 5 9.91 8.82 -1.31
C GLY A 5 8.90 8.72 -0.16
N ILE A 6 7.68 9.23 -0.35
CA ILE A 6 6.61 9.14 0.67
C ILE A 6 6.30 7.69 1.07
N PHE A 7 6.53 6.75 0.15
CA PHE A 7 6.42 5.33 0.40
C PHE A 7 7.49 4.80 1.36
N ASP A 8 8.76 5.15 1.15
CA ASP A 8 9.86 4.75 2.01
C ASP A 8 9.69 5.35 3.42
N TRP A 9 9.15 6.58 3.49
CA TRP A 9 8.78 7.19 4.76
C TRP A 9 7.75 6.36 5.52
N LEU A 10 6.71 5.83 4.87
CA LEU A 10 5.70 5.00 5.55
C LEU A 10 6.28 3.68 6.07
N ILE A 11 7.14 3.05 5.26
CA ILE A 11 7.83 1.81 5.64
C ILE A 11 8.73 2.06 6.85
N GLN A 12 9.50 3.14 6.81
CA GLN A 12 10.37 3.53 7.92
C GLN A 12 9.57 3.89 9.17
N TRP A 13 8.50 4.67 9.01
CA TRP A 13 7.61 5.05 10.11
C TRP A 13 7.02 3.81 10.79
N TYR A 14 6.51 2.84 10.02
CA TYR A 14 6.00 1.57 10.54
C TYR A 14 7.09 0.79 11.28
N SER A 15 8.26 0.64 10.67
CA SER A 15 9.41 -0.03 11.30
C SER A 15 9.83 0.64 12.61
N ASP A 16 9.70 1.96 12.72
CA ASP A 16 10.01 2.71 13.94
C ASP A 16 8.92 2.58 15.02
N GLN A 17 7.67 2.29 14.63
CA GLN A 17 6.60 2.02 15.59
C GLN A 17 6.69 0.60 16.17
N CYS A 18 7.25 -0.36 15.43
CA CYS A 18 7.39 -1.75 15.86
C CYS A 18 8.28 -1.84 17.10
N ASN A 19 7.71 -2.33 18.20
CA ASN A 19 8.40 -2.44 19.50
C ASN A 19 8.10 -3.75 20.24
N GLY A 20 7.49 -4.73 19.57
CA GLY A 20 7.04 -6.00 20.13
C GLY A 20 5.60 -5.99 20.65
N ILE A 21 4.97 -4.80 20.76
CA ILE A 21 3.63 -4.62 21.32
C ILE A 21 2.75 -3.86 20.33
N TRP A 22 3.25 -2.74 19.80
CA TRP A 22 2.47 -1.85 18.96
C TRP A 22 1.93 -2.58 17.73
N GLU A 23 2.77 -3.35 17.06
CA GLU A 23 2.44 -4.09 15.84
C GLU A 23 1.44 -5.23 16.06
N LEU A 24 1.27 -5.70 17.30
CA LEU A 24 0.24 -6.69 17.66
C LEU A 24 -1.15 -6.06 17.80
N GLU A 25 -1.22 -4.82 18.30
CA GLU A 25 -2.48 -4.11 18.54
C GLU A 25 -2.88 -3.14 17.41
N ASN A 26 -1.91 -2.68 16.63
CA ASN A 26 -2.08 -1.68 15.59
C ASN A 26 -1.74 -2.26 14.23
N GLN A 27 -2.53 -1.88 13.23
CA GLN A 27 -2.32 -2.31 11.86
C GLN A 27 -2.39 -1.11 10.90
N ILE A 28 -1.64 -1.22 9.81
CA ILE A 28 -1.78 -0.41 8.60
C ILE A 28 -2.59 -1.24 7.61
N GLN A 29 -3.59 -0.63 6.98
CA GLN A 29 -4.43 -1.24 5.97
C GLN A 29 -4.55 -0.31 4.78
N ILE A 30 -4.02 -0.71 3.63
CA ILE A 30 -4.16 0.01 2.36
C ILE A 30 -4.85 -0.92 1.37
N TYR A 31 -5.96 -0.49 0.79
CA TYR A 31 -6.71 -1.35 -0.13
C TYR A 31 -7.49 -0.57 -1.18
N THR A 32 -7.80 -1.22 -2.30
CA THR A 32 -8.62 -0.66 -3.38
C THR A 32 -10.11 -0.89 -3.16
N THR A 33 -10.97 -0.06 -3.77
CA THR A 33 -12.43 -0.18 -3.68
C THR A 33 -13.13 -0.38 -5.01
N SER A 34 -14.39 -0.83 -4.92
CA SER A 34 -15.24 -1.13 -6.08
C SER A 34 -15.63 0.08 -6.92
N ASN A 35 -15.69 1.27 -6.34
CA ASN A 35 -15.64 2.50 -7.13
C ASN A 35 -14.16 2.93 -7.11
N PRO A 36 -13.44 2.83 -8.24
CA PRO A 36 -11.98 2.76 -8.24
C PRO A 36 -11.33 3.84 -7.38
N GLY A 37 -10.48 3.41 -6.47
CA GLY A 37 -9.92 4.29 -5.45
C GLY A 37 -9.13 3.54 -4.42
N TRP A 38 -8.50 4.30 -3.53
CA TRP A 38 -7.67 3.81 -2.46
C TRP A 38 -8.23 4.21 -1.10
N ASN A 39 -8.14 3.29 -0.14
CA ASN A 39 -8.31 3.57 1.28
C ASN A 39 -6.99 3.32 1.99
N ALA A 40 -6.71 4.12 3.02
CA ALA A 40 -5.56 3.98 3.91
C ALA A 40 -6.04 4.14 5.36
N GLY A 41 -5.93 3.07 6.15
CA GLY A 41 -6.22 3.03 7.56
C GLY A 41 -4.94 2.80 8.37
N ILE A 42 -4.71 3.58 9.42
CA ILE A 42 -3.56 3.42 10.31
C ILE A 42 -4.07 3.54 11.74
N ASN A 43 -3.93 2.48 12.53
CA ASN A 43 -4.24 2.53 13.96
C ASN A 43 -3.14 3.30 14.71
N LEU A 44 -3.54 4.21 15.59
CA LEU A 44 -2.68 5.17 16.28
C LEU A 44 -2.71 4.98 17.79
N LYS A 45 -3.26 3.88 18.31
CA LYS A 45 -3.23 3.59 19.75
C LYS A 45 -1.79 3.55 20.25
N SER A 46 -1.58 4.06 21.46
CA SER A 46 -0.25 4.19 22.08
C SER A 46 0.74 5.03 21.25
N THR A 47 0.25 5.92 20.39
CA THR A 47 1.07 6.91 19.68
C THR A 47 0.74 8.34 20.13
N LYS A 48 1.56 9.31 19.74
CA LYS A 48 1.30 10.74 20.04
C LYS A 48 0.00 11.28 19.43
N LEU A 49 -0.60 10.58 18.47
CA LEU A 49 -1.85 10.97 17.82
C LEU A 49 -3.06 10.17 18.34
N GLU A 50 -2.91 9.31 19.35
CA GLU A 50 -3.99 8.43 19.85
C GLU A 50 -5.28 9.19 20.20
N ASN A 51 -5.15 10.35 20.85
CA ASN A 51 -6.27 11.18 21.29
C ASN A 51 -6.52 12.39 20.38
N HIS A 52 -5.86 12.43 19.21
CA HIS A 52 -6.05 13.51 18.25
C HIS A 52 -7.29 13.22 17.40
N GLU A 53 -8.19 14.18 17.27
CA GLU A 53 -9.33 14.09 16.35
C GLU A 53 -9.28 15.22 15.34
N MET A 54 -9.49 14.87 14.07
CA MET A 54 -9.57 15.86 13.00
C MET A 54 -10.28 15.31 11.77
N ARG A 55 -10.66 16.19 10.85
CA ARG A 55 -11.13 15.84 9.50
C ARG A 55 -10.73 16.92 8.51
N SER A 56 -10.32 16.53 7.31
CA SER A 56 -10.05 17.46 6.21
C SER A 56 -11.32 18.04 5.59
N GLY A 57 -12.44 17.28 5.65
CA GLY A 57 -13.56 17.47 4.71
C GLY A 57 -13.27 16.80 3.36
N LEU A 58 -14.28 16.74 2.49
CA LEU A 58 -14.10 16.26 1.12
C LEU A 58 -13.38 17.34 0.30
N ILE A 59 -12.25 16.97 -0.31
CA ILE A 59 -11.50 17.81 -1.25
C ILE A 59 -11.72 17.19 -2.62
N GLU A 60 -12.51 17.86 -3.44
CA GLU A 60 -12.94 17.36 -4.75
C GLU A 60 -12.90 18.50 -5.75
N THR A 61 -12.19 18.30 -6.86
CA THR A 61 -12.25 19.23 -8.01
C THR A 61 -13.10 18.67 -9.14
N GLU A 62 -13.17 17.35 -9.25
CA GLU A 62 -13.90 16.59 -10.28
C GLU A 62 -14.27 15.21 -9.70
N GLU A 63 -15.24 14.51 -10.31
CA GLU A 63 -15.67 13.17 -9.85
C GLU A 63 -14.54 12.13 -9.80
N THR A 64 -13.49 12.32 -10.59
CA THR A 64 -12.28 11.47 -10.65
C THR A 64 -11.07 12.08 -9.95
N ASN A 65 -11.27 13.20 -9.24
CA ASN A 65 -10.22 13.90 -8.51
C ASN A 65 -10.75 14.33 -7.14
N TRP A 66 -10.72 13.39 -6.20
CA TRP A 66 -11.25 13.57 -4.85
C TRP A 66 -10.42 12.82 -3.83
N TYR A 67 -10.32 13.40 -2.64
CA TYR A 67 -9.80 12.73 -1.46
C TYR A 67 -10.34 13.34 -0.17
N PHE A 68 -10.28 12.58 0.90
CA PHE A 68 -10.47 13.08 2.25
C PHE A 68 -9.62 12.26 3.23
N TYR A 69 -9.37 12.83 4.39
CA TYR A 69 -8.77 12.11 5.50
C TYR A 69 -9.30 12.62 6.83
N LYS A 70 -9.23 11.77 7.85
CA LYS A 70 -9.65 12.08 9.22
C LYS A 70 -8.87 11.24 10.21
N ILE A 71 -8.81 11.72 11.44
CA ILE A 71 -8.43 10.90 12.59
C ILE A 71 -9.62 10.87 13.52
N LYS A 72 -10.09 9.68 13.85
CA LYS A 72 -11.20 9.44 14.77
C LYS A 72 -11.01 8.10 15.47
N ASP A 73 -11.35 8.01 16.76
CA ASP A 73 -11.29 6.77 17.53
C ASP A 73 -9.89 6.12 17.47
N SER A 74 -8.85 6.95 17.54
CA SER A 74 -7.43 6.57 17.41
C SER A 74 -7.05 5.92 16.08
N ILE A 75 -7.80 6.17 15.00
CA ILE A 75 -7.51 5.64 13.67
C ILE A 75 -7.42 6.79 12.68
N TYR A 76 -6.30 6.88 11.94
CA TYR A 76 -6.21 7.67 10.73
C TYR A 76 -6.91 6.91 9.60
N LEU A 77 -7.81 7.58 8.90
CA LEU A 77 -8.52 7.07 7.73
C LEU A 77 -8.39 8.09 6.60
N GLY A 78 -7.80 7.67 5.49
CA GLY A 78 -7.75 8.39 4.23
C GLY A 78 -8.47 7.61 3.14
N ALA A 79 -9.17 8.30 2.24
CA ALA A 79 -9.68 7.70 1.01
C ALA A 79 -9.62 8.70 -0.14
N GLY A 80 -9.42 8.21 -1.36
CA GLY A 80 -9.38 9.03 -2.56
C GLY A 80 -9.48 8.20 -3.83
N ASP A 81 -9.54 8.87 -4.98
CA ASP A 81 -9.54 8.21 -6.28
C ASP A 81 -8.25 7.41 -6.55
N THR A 82 -8.20 6.77 -7.71
CA THR A 82 -7.13 5.86 -8.15
C THR A 82 -5.72 6.46 -8.13
N THR A 83 -5.60 7.80 -8.09
CA THR A 83 -4.32 8.53 -8.07
C THR A 83 -3.89 9.02 -6.68
N LYS A 84 -4.72 8.84 -5.64
CA LYS A 84 -4.55 9.57 -4.37
C LYS A 84 -3.74 8.86 -3.31
N LEU A 85 -3.31 7.63 -3.51
CA LEU A 85 -2.57 6.90 -2.47
C LEU A 85 -1.35 7.68 -1.92
N PRO A 86 -0.47 8.30 -2.75
CA PRO A 86 0.61 9.15 -2.24
C PRO A 86 0.10 10.35 -1.43
N ILE A 87 -1.02 10.97 -1.85
CA ILE A 87 -1.65 12.10 -1.14
C ILE A 87 -2.15 11.67 0.25
N LEU A 88 -2.77 10.49 0.36
CA LEU A 88 -3.25 9.97 1.63
C LEU A 88 -2.08 9.76 2.60
N VAL A 89 -1.00 9.13 2.14
CA VAL A 89 0.20 8.91 2.98
C VAL A 89 0.88 10.24 3.33
N GLU A 90 0.95 11.18 2.39
CA GLU A 90 1.51 12.52 2.62
C GLU A 90 0.71 13.31 3.66
N ALA A 91 -0.62 13.22 3.62
CA ALA A 91 -1.49 13.84 4.62
C ALA A 91 -1.20 13.27 6.01
N PHE A 92 -1.07 11.94 6.12
CA PHE A 92 -0.68 11.32 7.38
C PHE A 92 0.70 11.79 7.86
N ARG A 93 1.71 11.82 6.98
CA ARG A 93 3.05 12.35 7.32
C ARG A 93 3.00 13.78 7.83
N SER A 94 2.28 14.64 7.13
CA SER A 94 2.17 16.06 7.49
C SER A 94 1.58 16.26 8.88
N ILE A 95 0.52 15.50 9.21
CA ILE A 95 -0.09 15.50 10.55
C ILE A 95 0.90 14.96 11.58
N TRP A 96 1.53 13.81 11.29
CA TRP A 96 2.49 13.18 12.19
C TRP A 96 3.66 14.10 12.51
N GLU A 97 4.21 14.79 11.52
CA GLU A 97 5.36 15.67 11.67
C GLU A 97 4.99 17.08 12.14
N ASN A 98 3.69 17.37 12.29
CA ASN A 98 3.16 18.70 12.57
C ASN A 98 3.69 19.75 11.58
N LYS A 99 3.61 19.42 10.29
CA LYS A 99 4.03 20.28 9.17
C LYS A 99 2.83 20.68 8.33
N GLU A 100 2.99 21.79 7.62
CA GLU A 100 2.04 22.17 6.57
C GLU A 100 2.00 21.09 5.50
N PHE A 101 0.78 20.71 5.10
CA PHE A 101 0.58 19.74 4.04
C PHE A 101 1.00 20.35 2.70
N VAL A 102 2.06 19.81 2.12
CA VAL A 102 2.55 20.20 0.79
C VAL A 102 2.64 18.94 -0.06
N PHE A 103 1.71 18.79 -0.99
CA PHE A 103 1.77 17.70 -1.96
C PHE A 103 2.70 18.05 -3.11
N ASN A 104 3.65 17.15 -3.41
CA ASN A 104 4.45 17.20 -4.62
C ASN A 104 4.14 15.97 -5.50
N PRO A 105 3.47 16.14 -6.65
CA PRO A 105 3.11 15.04 -7.55
C PRO A 105 4.31 14.43 -8.28
N GLU A 106 5.49 15.06 -8.27
CA GLU A 106 6.60 14.70 -9.15
C GLU A 106 7.51 13.59 -8.61
N SER A 107 7.26 13.06 -7.41
CA SER A 107 8.05 11.92 -6.92
C SER A 107 7.53 10.62 -7.54
N GLU A 108 8.17 10.14 -8.61
CA GLU A 108 8.00 8.75 -9.07
C GLU A 108 8.35 7.81 -7.93
N THR A 109 7.41 6.96 -7.53
CA THR A 109 7.60 5.97 -6.47
C THR A 109 7.10 4.61 -6.93
N MET A 110 7.37 3.55 -6.16
CA MET A 110 6.74 2.24 -6.39
C MET A 110 5.20 2.34 -6.36
N PHE A 111 4.63 3.30 -5.62
CA PHE A 111 3.21 3.58 -5.71
C PHE A 111 2.78 4.00 -7.11
N SER A 112 3.57 4.80 -7.83
CA SER A 112 3.23 5.25 -9.19
C SER A 112 3.02 4.05 -10.12
N TRP A 113 3.97 3.11 -10.16
CA TRP A 113 3.83 1.91 -10.99
C TRP A 113 2.65 1.03 -10.56
N LEU A 114 2.45 0.82 -9.25
CA LEU A 114 1.33 0.01 -8.77
C LEU A 114 -0.04 0.66 -9.06
N MET A 115 -0.13 1.98 -8.94
CA MET A 115 -1.34 2.73 -9.26
C MET A 115 -1.64 2.70 -10.76
N GLU A 116 -0.64 2.91 -11.60
CA GLU A 116 -0.78 2.78 -13.06
C GLU A 116 -1.21 1.37 -13.45
N TRP A 117 -0.61 0.35 -12.83
CA TRP A 117 -1.01 -1.04 -13.03
C TRP A 117 -2.46 -1.27 -12.62
N TYR A 118 -2.87 -0.78 -11.45
CA TYR A 118 -4.25 -0.88 -10.96
C TYR A 118 -5.24 -0.20 -11.90
N GLN A 119 -4.96 1.03 -12.31
CA GLN A 119 -5.79 1.77 -13.27
C GLN A 119 -5.89 1.04 -14.61
N PHE A 120 -4.81 0.42 -15.06
CA PHE A 120 -4.79 -0.37 -16.28
C PHE A 120 -5.66 -1.65 -16.18
N GLN A 121 -5.82 -2.22 -14.97
CA GLN A 121 -6.75 -3.34 -14.76
C GLN A 121 -8.21 -2.89 -14.63
N CYS A 122 -8.49 -1.63 -14.30
CA CYS A 122 -9.86 -1.15 -14.15
C CYS A 122 -10.54 -1.05 -15.52
N ASP A 123 -11.51 -1.92 -15.76
CA ASP A 123 -12.27 -2.02 -17.01
C ASP A 123 -13.78 -1.85 -16.82
N GLY A 124 -14.23 -1.60 -15.59
CA GLY A 124 -15.63 -1.49 -15.21
C GLY A 124 -16.18 -2.72 -14.52
N ASP A 125 -15.52 -3.88 -14.64
CA ASP A 125 -15.90 -5.12 -13.96
C ASP A 125 -14.84 -5.55 -12.94
N TRP A 126 -13.55 -5.46 -13.32
CA TRP A 126 -12.45 -5.97 -12.50
C TRP A 126 -12.40 -5.34 -11.11
N GLU A 127 -12.52 -4.01 -11.02
CA GLU A 127 -12.49 -3.29 -9.74
C GLU A 127 -13.61 -3.69 -8.78
N HIS A 128 -14.72 -4.21 -9.29
CA HIS A 128 -15.87 -4.62 -8.48
C HIS A 128 -15.65 -5.97 -7.80
N GLU A 129 -14.81 -6.84 -8.39
CA GLU A 129 -14.57 -8.21 -7.91
C GLU A 129 -13.16 -8.41 -7.33
N TYR A 130 -12.19 -7.61 -7.78
CA TYR A 130 -10.78 -7.78 -7.54
C TYR A 130 -10.12 -6.50 -7.03
N GLY A 131 -8.91 -6.63 -6.50
CA GLY A 131 -8.22 -5.50 -5.94
C GLY A 131 -6.86 -5.81 -5.34
N ILE A 132 -6.33 -4.79 -4.69
CA ILE A 132 -5.04 -4.79 -4.02
C ILE A 132 -5.27 -4.58 -2.53
N GLU A 133 -4.56 -5.34 -1.71
CA GLU A 133 -4.48 -5.16 -0.26
C GLU A 133 -3.00 -5.16 0.15
N ILE A 134 -2.58 -4.11 0.85
CA ILE A 134 -1.28 -3.95 1.48
C ILE A 134 -1.55 -3.69 2.96
N ASN A 135 -1.33 -4.71 3.76
CA ASN A 135 -1.64 -4.67 5.19
C ASN A 135 -0.38 -4.96 6.00
N THR A 136 -0.40 -4.63 7.29
CA THR A 136 0.47 -5.26 8.26
C THR A 136 -0.28 -6.39 8.97
N ASN A 137 0.46 -7.36 9.51
CA ASN A 137 -0.12 -8.45 10.28
C ASN A 137 0.73 -8.78 11.50
N GLY A 138 0.33 -8.23 12.64
CA GLY A 138 0.96 -8.54 13.91
C GLY A 138 2.47 -8.27 13.89
N ASP A 139 3.21 -9.22 14.44
CA ASP A 139 4.67 -9.25 14.52
C ASP A 139 5.36 -9.71 13.23
N ARG A 140 4.61 -10.00 12.16
CA ARG A 140 5.17 -10.55 10.92
C ARG A 140 5.62 -9.48 9.92
N GLY A 141 5.17 -8.24 10.09
CA GLY A 141 5.44 -7.15 9.15
C GLY A 141 4.34 -7.00 8.11
N TRP A 142 4.73 -6.86 6.85
CA TRP A 142 3.84 -6.57 5.72
C TRP A 142 3.24 -7.84 5.11
N GLN A 143 1.99 -7.74 4.65
CA GLN A 143 1.28 -8.70 3.84
C GLN A 143 0.71 -7.98 2.61
N VAL A 144 0.97 -8.53 1.42
CA VAL A 144 0.48 -8.01 0.16
C VAL A 144 -0.34 -9.10 -0.54
N LYS A 145 -1.57 -8.75 -0.91
CA LYS A 145 -2.43 -9.53 -1.78
C LYS A 145 -2.77 -8.67 -3.00
N ILE A 146 -2.46 -9.18 -4.18
CA ILE A 146 -2.90 -8.58 -5.45
C ILE A 146 -3.65 -9.67 -6.20
N GLU A 147 -4.95 -9.46 -6.40
CA GLU A 147 -5.72 -10.33 -7.28
C GLU A 147 -5.24 -10.11 -8.72
N VAL A 148 -5.13 -11.17 -9.50
CA VAL A 148 -4.64 -11.16 -10.89
C VAL A 148 -5.55 -11.97 -11.81
N ASN A 149 -6.70 -12.44 -11.32
CA ASN A 149 -7.73 -13.03 -12.15
C ASN A 149 -8.15 -12.05 -13.25
N PHE A 150 -8.36 -12.59 -14.45
CA PHE A 150 -8.72 -11.82 -15.64
C PHE A 150 -7.72 -10.71 -16.04
N THR A 151 -6.48 -10.77 -15.52
CA THR A 151 -5.35 -9.96 -15.99
C THR A 151 -4.41 -10.79 -16.87
N GLU A 152 -3.36 -10.21 -17.45
CA GLU A 152 -2.37 -10.96 -18.23
C GLU A 152 -1.55 -11.98 -17.41
N LEU A 153 -1.63 -11.93 -16.08
CA LEU A 153 -1.05 -12.95 -15.20
C LEU A 153 -2.03 -14.10 -14.87
N ASP A 154 -3.25 -14.08 -15.40
CA ASP A 154 -4.20 -15.18 -15.16
C ASP A 154 -3.65 -16.53 -15.64
N GLY A 155 -3.86 -17.57 -14.84
CA GLY A 155 -3.31 -18.90 -15.04
C GLY A 155 -1.80 -19.05 -14.78
N VAL A 156 -1.06 -17.97 -14.52
CA VAL A 156 0.36 -18.07 -14.14
C VAL A 156 0.47 -18.63 -12.72
N VAL A 157 1.36 -19.60 -12.53
CA VAL A 157 1.62 -20.21 -11.22
C VAL A 157 3.10 -20.10 -10.88
N ILE A 158 3.37 -19.50 -9.72
CA ILE A 158 4.68 -19.44 -9.09
C ILE A 158 4.54 -20.03 -7.69
N ASN A 159 5.27 -21.12 -7.46
CA ASN A 159 5.31 -21.77 -6.16
C ASN A 159 5.87 -20.83 -5.09
N HIS A 160 5.42 -21.05 -3.86
CA HIS A 160 5.89 -20.28 -2.72
C HIS A 160 7.41 -20.30 -2.60
N THR A 161 8.00 -19.11 -2.56
CA THR A 161 9.44 -18.89 -2.43
C THR A 161 9.70 -18.05 -1.19
N LEU A 162 10.63 -18.48 -0.33
CA LEU A 162 11.08 -17.76 0.85
C LEU A 162 12.54 -17.31 0.64
N ILE A 163 12.80 -16.02 0.85
CA ILE A 163 14.13 -15.43 0.85
C ILE A 163 14.37 -14.91 2.26
N GLN A 164 15.40 -15.43 2.94
CA GLN A 164 15.67 -15.11 4.33
C GLN A 164 17.17 -15.02 4.62
N GLN A 165 17.58 -13.97 5.33
CA GLN A 165 18.94 -13.72 5.81
C GLN A 165 18.93 -13.42 7.32
N GLY A 166 18.65 -14.46 8.12
CA GLY A 166 18.48 -14.31 9.58
C GLY A 166 17.02 -14.09 9.96
N LEU A 167 16.77 -13.78 11.24
CA LEU A 167 15.40 -13.77 11.78
C LEU A 167 14.58 -12.56 11.33
N ASN A 168 15.22 -11.41 11.11
CA ASN A 168 14.56 -10.12 10.85
C ASN A 168 14.91 -9.55 9.47
N ASP A 169 15.27 -10.42 8.54
CA ASP A 169 15.48 -10.08 7.13
C ASP A 169 14.88 -11.22 6.30
N TRP A 170 13.61 -11.10 5.94
CA TRP A 170 12.91 -12.13 5.18
C TRP A 170 11.73 -11.57 4.42
N TYR A 171 11.51 -12.13 3.22
CA TYR A 171 10.24 -11.98 2.51
C TYR A 171 9.92 -13.27 1.77
N SER A 172 8.64 -13.48 1.52
CA SER A 172 8.14 -14.61 0.76
C SER A 172 7.10 -14.14 -0.23
N PHE A 173 6.93 -14.90 -1.31
CA PHE A 173 5.88 -14.64 -2.28
C PHE A 173 5.43 -15.92 -2.98
N SER A 174 4.23 -15.87 -3.54
CA SER A 174 3.68 -16.90 -4.43
C SER A 174 2.70 -16.25 -5.40
N LEU A 175 2.47 -16.90 -6.53
CA LEU A 175 1.40 -16.56 -7.45
C LEU A 175 0.60 -17.82 -7.71
N LYS A 176 -0.62 -17.92 -7.19
CA LYS A 176 -1.46 -19.12 -7.38
C LYS A 176 -2.92 -18.77 -7.19
N TYR A 177 -3.80 -19.53 -7.85
CA TYR A 177 -5.25 -19.34 -7.76
C TYR A 177 -5.69 -17.89 -8.03
N GLY A 178 -5.04 -17.24 -9.01
CA GLY A 178 -5.34 -15.87 -9.38
C GLY A 178 -4.88 -14.81 -8.38
N LYS A 179 -3.94 -15.13 -7.47
CA LYS A 179 -3.49 -14.20 -6.43
C LYS A 179 -1.98 -14.18 -6.32
N PHE A 180 -1.40 -13.00 -6.39
CA PHE A 180 -0.08 -12.74 -5.85
C PHE A 180 -0.20 -12.55 -4.35
N LEU A 181 0.44 -13.41 -3.57
CA LEU A 181 0.47 -13.35 -2.11
C LEU A 181 1.91 -13.22 -1.67
N ALA A 182 2.21 -12.21 -0.86
CA ALA A 182 3.54 -12.00 -0.33
C ALA A 182 3.50 -11.52 1.12
N GLU A 183 4.53 -11.87 1.87
CA GLU A 183 4.73 -11.44 3.26
C GLU A 183 6.20 -11.07 3.45
N GLY A 184 6.50 -10.20 4.39
CA GLY A 184 7.88 -9.92 4.77
C GLY A 184 8.00 -9.02 5.97
N ASP A 185 9.21 -8.95 6.53
CA ASP A 185 9.50 -8.15 7.71
C ASP A 185 9.18 -6.64 7.48
N PRO A 186 9.15 -5.81 8.55
CA PRO A 186 8.75 -4.41 8.45
C PRO A 186 9.45 -3.55 7.40
N LYS A 187 10.61 -3.98 6.87
CA LYS A 187 11.38 -3.25 5.85
C LYS A 187 11.21 -3.80 4.43
N LYS A 188 10.39 -4.83 4.20
CA LYS A 188 10.35 -5.57 2.93
C LYS A 188 9.25 -5.17 1.97
N LEU A 189 8.37 -4.26 2.32
CA LEU A 189 7.27 -3.88 1.43
C LEU A 189 7.76 -3.43 0.05
N SER A 190 8.81 -2.58 -0.03
CA SER A 190 9.38 -2.17 -1.33
C SER A 190 9.85 -3.36 -2.16
N ILE A 191 10.59 -4.30 -1.56
CA ILE A 191 11.09 -5.50 -2.24
C ILE A 191 9.93 -6.40 -2.72
N ILE A 192 8.88 -6.52 -1.92
CA ILE A 192 7.69 -7.30 -2.28
C ILE A 192 7.00 -6.71 -3.52
N LEU A 193 6.79 -5.39 -3.55
CA LEU A 193 6.18 -4.73 -4.71
C LEU A 193 7.09 -4.74 -5.95
N GLU A 194 8.41 -4.57 -5.77
CA GLU A 194 9.40 -4.76 -6.83
C GLU A 194 9.32 -6.18 -7.42
N LYS A 195 9.13 -7.20 -6.57
CA LYS A 195 9.01 -8.58 -7.01
C LYS A 195 7.73 -8.80 -7.84
N PHE A 196 6.61 -8.20 -7.43
CA PHE A 196 5.38 -8.26 -8.24
C PHE A 196 5.59 -7.61 -9.62
N LYS A 197 6.22 -6.42 -9.67
CA LYS A 197 6.58 -5.75 -10.92
C LYS A 197 7.49 -6.60 -11.81
N GLU A 198 8.51 -7.22 -11.23
CA GLU A 198 9.42 -8.12 -11.94
C GLU A 198 8.66 -9.31 -12.56
N ILE A 199 7.74 -9.92 -11.82
CA ILE A 199 6.88 -11.01 -12.33
C ILE A 199 6.03 -10.51 -13.49
N TRP A 200 5.39 -9.35 -13.35
CA TRP A 200 4.60 -8.74 -14.42
C TRP A 200 5.42 -8.56 -15.71
N VAL A 201 6.56 -7.87 -15.63
CA VAL A 201 7.46 -7.64 -16.77
C VAL A 201 7.92 -8.96 -17.38
N THR A 202 8.30 -9.93 -16.54
CA THR A 202 8.82 -11.23 -16.99
C THR A 202 7.78 -12.05 -17.74
N TYR A 203 6.52 -12.04 -17.33
CA TYR A 203 5.49 -12.91 -17.90
C TYR A 203 4.59 -12.23 -18.93
N VAL A 204 4.45 -10.90 -18.88
CA VAL A 204 3.53 -10.15 -19.74
C VAL A 204 4.28 -9.44 -20.86
N GLU A 205 5.34 -8.70 -20.53
CA GLU A 205 6.07 -7.90 -21.52
C GLU A 205 6.99 -8.76 -22.40
N SER A 206 7.52 -9.87 -21.87
CA SER A 206 8.31 -10.83 -22.66
C SER A 206 7.48 -11.58 -23.72
N ARG A 207 6.16 -11.69 -23.55
CA ARG A 207 5.24 -12.35 -24.48
C ARG A 207 4.77 -11.44 -25.62
N LYS A 208 5.06 -10.14 -25.54
CA LYS A 208 4.72 -9.15 -26.57
C LYS A 208 5.85 -8.95 -27.61
N ASN A 209 6.99 -9.64 -27.43
CA ASN A 209 8.11 -9.72 -28.38
C ASN A 209 8.21 -11.12 -29.00
#